data_AF-A0A937VEK8-F1
#
_entry.id   AF-A0A937VEK8-F1
#
_cell.length_a   1.000
_cell.length_b   1.000
_cell.length_c   1.000
_cell.angle_alpha   90.00
_cell.angle_beta   90.00
_cell.angle_gamma   90.00
#
_symmetry.space_group_name_H-M   'P 1'
#
loop_
_entity.id
_entity.type
_entity.pdbx_description
1 polymer ?
#
loop_
_entity_poly.entity_id
_entity_poly.type
_entity_poly.pdbx_seq_one_letter_code
_entity_poly.pdbx_strand_id
1 'polypeptide(L)'
;MKRVLLATVTLALALALTFLLSGALAASPQNLSAAGTITNLRMSDTMGGAAKVNFLPGTQTVYASFDYANPSGTLTGILTVKDDLATIFQNSRSYTGSGTQHFTIRGTDIFTAYLNEAYGNGVAMTSHITQAQGMTSTYGITQTVLLAINEGNRMQAKLLRAQTFTNTPACLAAIVSATAAVTSTLNEGQTIMGLTSLSEMQAHLSLMLGHANNAVSYVQQAITNADGSIANAFPNTPPCGWRYTTSASADTGGGPSVADSEEWTVGTPGAPVQANSSLSAQPSSMPPGGTSAIEAVFKDNACIAVADGTSVSFSATAGIVSPGSASTTNGVATTTFTAPAQVGSAVITALAGGVSITTAVSYGPAQVLLSAFPITIPVNGRPYGGVSGLAVGLRDAAGVNIGYDVPITFTTTLGKFEENGSKTYATTAFAGNGYATLISENQAGVATITVNAGTATATTTVTIRYRVYLPVVLKRFSGGW
;
A
#
# COMPACT_ATOMS: atom_id res chain seq x y z
N MET A 1 -10.76 -61.94 -30.94
CA MET A 1 -10.07 -61.66 -29.66
C MET A 1 -9.69 -60.19 -29.42
N LYS A 2 -9.58 -59.30 -30.43
CA LYS A 2 -9.33 -57.84 -30.22
C LYS A 2 -10.57 -56.96 -29.93
N ARG A 3 -11.80 -57.51 -29.96
CA ARG A 3 -13.05 -56.76 -29.69
C ARG A 3 -13.60 -56.93 -28.26
N VAL A 4 -13.02 -57.81 -27.45
CA VAL A 4 -13.41 -58.02 -26.04
C VAL A 4 -12.52 -57.22 -25.07
N LEU A 5 -11.32 -56.80 -25.52
CA LEU A 5 -10.40 -55.96 -24.72
C LEU A 5 -10.77 -54.46 -24.71
N LEU A 6 -11.58 -53.99 -25.68
CA LEU A 6 -11.94 -52.57 -25.77
C LEU A 6 -13.13 -52.19 -24.88
N ALA A 7 -14.01 -53.15 -24.55
CA ALA A 7 -15.16 -52.94 -23.67
C ALA A 7 -14.78 -52.97 -22.18
N THR A 8 -13.75 -53.74 -21.80
CA THR A 8 -13.24 -53.78 -20.41
C THR A 8 -12.38 -52.56 -20.07
N VAL A 9 -11.65 -51.98 -21.03
CA VAL A 9 -10.90 -50.73 -20.83
C VAL A 9 -11.82 -49.50 -20.77
N THR A 10 -12.93 -49.47 -21.52
CA THR A 10 -13.92 -48.38 -21.43
C THR A 10 -14.76 -48.44 -20.15
N LEU A 11 -15.08 -49.64 -19.65
CA LEU A 11 -15.79 -49.80 -18.39
C LEU A 11 -14.90 -49.48 -17.17
N ALA A 12 -13.61 -49.83 -17.20
CA ALA A 12 -12.67 -49.47 -16.14
C ALA A 12 -12.34 -47.96 -16.10
N LEU A 13 -12.28 -47.30 -17.26
CA LEU A 13 -12.07 -45.84 -17.34
C LEU A 13 -13.34 -45.06 -16.93
N ALA A 14 -14.53 -45.60 -17.19
CA ALA A 14 -15.80 -45.02 -16.72
C ALA A 14 -16.04 -45.24 -15.21
N LEU A 15 -15.55 -46.35 -14.63
CA LEU A 15 -15.60 -46.60 -13.18
C LEU A 15 -14.55 -45.77 -12.40
N ALA A 16 -13.37 -45.54 -12.98
CA ALA A 16 -12.37 -44.65 -12.39
C ALA A 16 -12.79 -43.18 -12.44
N LEU A 17 -13.51 -42.77 -13.50
CA LEU A 17 -14.03 -41.40 -13.61
C LEU A 17 -15.25 -41.15 -12.70
N THR A 18 -16.06 -42.18 -12.41
CA THR A 18 -17.14 -42.09 -11.42
C THR A 18 -16.63 -42.17 -9.97
N PHE A 19 -15.52 -42.84 -9.68
CA PHE A 19 -14.85 -42.75 -8.36
C PHE A 19 -14.09 -41.44 -8.15
N LEU A 20 -13.54 -40.81 -9.19
CA LEU A 20 -12.97 -39.47 -9.11
C LEU A 20 -14.04 -38.37 -8.96
N LEU A 21 -15.28 -38.63 -9.39
CA LEU A 21 -16.43 -37.73 -9.20
C LEU A 21 -17.29 -38.02 -7.95
N SER A 22 -17.11 -39.15 -7.27
CA SER A 22 -17.82 -39.49 -6.02
C SER A 22 -16.93 -39.45 -4.77
N GLY A 23 -15.61 -39.36 -4.93
CA GLY A 23 -14.66 -39.07 -3.86
C GLY A 23 -14.53 -37.59 -3.50
N ALA A 24 -15.16 -36.69 -4.26
CA ALA A 24 -15.60 -35.41 -3.72
C ALA A 24 -16.80 -35.71 -2.82
N LEU A 25 -16.52 -36.25 -1.62
CA LEU A 25 -17.35 -35.91 -0.47
C LEU A 25 -17.49 -34.40 -0.59
N ALA A 26 -18.71 -33.98 -0.90
CA ALA A 26 -19.17 -32.69 -0.46
C ALA A 26 -18.80 -32.66 1.03
N ALA A 27 -17.65 -32.04 1.33
CA ALA A 27 -17.72 -30.96 2.26
C ALA A 27 -19.00 -30.26 1.84
N SER A 28 -20.07 -30.45 2.64
CA SER A 28 -21.06 -29.40 2.87
C SER A 28 -20.31 -28.13 2.57
N PRO A 29 -20.74 -27.24 1.64
CA PRO A 29 -20.07 -25.96 1.53
C PRO A 29 -19.87 -25.57 2.97
N GLN A 30 -18.60 -25.51 3.42
CA GLN A 30 -18.40 -24.98 4.75
C GLN A 30 -19.15 -23.69 4.58
N ASN A 31 -20.18 -23.50 5.40
CA ASN A 31 -20.70 -22.17 5.58
C ASN A 31 -19.42 -21.43 5.89
N LEU A 32 -18.85 -20.79 4.87
CA LEU A 32 -17.91 -19.71 4.99
C LEU A 32 -18.83 -18.73 5.67
N SER A 33 -18.95 -18.92 6.99
CA SER A 33 -19.64 -18.07 7.91
C SER A 33 -19.13 -16.73 7.48
N ALA A 34 -20.03 -15.91 6.91
CA ALA A 34 -19.64 -14.67 6.26
C ALA A 34 -18.65 -13.99 7.19
N ALA A 35 -17.39 -13.86 6.73
CA ALA A 35 -16.29 -13.56 7.62
C ALA A 35 -16.67 -12.31 8.39
N GLY A 36 -16.68 -12.41 9.72
CA GLY A 36 -17.06 -11.26 10.52
C GLY A 36 -16.08 -10.12 10.22
N THR A 37 -16.63 -8.94 9.98
CA THR A 37 -15.87 -7.77 9.51
C THR A 37 -15.68 -6.79 10.65
N ILE A 38 -14.53 -6.10 10.62
CA ILE A 38 -14.31 -4.86 11.33
C ILE A 38 -14.08 -3.78 10.28
N THR A 39 -14.74 -2.65 10.47
CA THR A 39 -14.66 -1.49 9.57
C THR A 39 -14.79 -0.20 10.38
N ASN A 40 -14.46 0.94 9.76
CA ASN A 40 -14.69 2.27 10.32
C ASN A 40 -13.97 2.44 11.68
N LEU A 41 -12.75 1.90 11.77
CA LEU A 41 -11.86 2.19 12.87
C LEU A 41 -11.56 3.70 12.86
N ARG A 42 -11.81 4.35 13.99
CA ARG A 42 -11.61 5.79 14.13
C ARG A 42 -11.22 6.17 15.55
N MET A 43 -10.38 7.18 15.65
CA MET A 43 -9.94 7.76 16.93
C MET A 43 -10.77 9.01 17.24
N SER A 44 -10.97 9.33 18.53
CA SER A 44 -11.78 10.48 18.97
C SER A 44 -11.38 10.93 20.37
N ASP A 45 -11.66 12.18 20.74
CA ASP A 45 -11.40 12.76 22.06
C ASP A 45 -12.56 12.56 23.05
N THR A 46 -13.71 12.14 22.54
CA THR A 46 -14.89 11.74 23.32
C THR A 46 -15.37 10.37 22.86
N MET A 47 -15.91 9.55 23.76
CA MET A 47 -16.46 8.24 23.42
C MET A 47 -17.50 8.31 22.30
N GLY A 48 -17.23 7.65 21.17
CA GLY A 48 -18.09 7.65 19.99
C GLY A 48 -18.15 8.98 19.22
N GLY A 49 -17.24 9.91 19.51
CA GLY A 49 -17.17 11.22 18.87
C GLY A 49 -16.76 11.18 17.41
N ALA A 50 -16.63 12.38 16.83
CA ALA A 50 -16.12 12.55 15.48
C ALA A 50 -14.68 12.03 15.35
N ALA A 51 -14.36 11.50 14.16
CA ALA A 51 -13.03 10.99 13.86
C ALA A 51 -11.98 12.12 13.92
N LYS A 52 -10.93 11.90 14.69
CA LYS A 52 -9.77 12.80 14.85
C LYS A 52 -8.49 12.01 14.70
N VAL A 53 -7.57 12.55 13.91
CA VAL A 53 -6.22 11.99 13.77
C VAL A 53 -5.15 12.80 14.51
N ASN A 54 -5.52 14.02 14.95
CA ASN A 54 -4.65 14.90 15.71
C ASN A 54 -5.31 15.27 17.04
N PHE A 55 -4.56 15.09 18.13
CA PHE A 55 -4.97 15.42 19.47
C PHE A 55 -4.12 16.55 20.03
N LEU A 56 -4.69 17.40 20.90
CA LEU A 56 -3.96 18.54 21.44
C LEU A 56 -2.89 18.10 22.46
N PRO A 57 -1.83 18.90 22.67
CA PRO A 57 -0.90 18.68 23.77
C PRO A 57 -1.63 18.55 25.11
N GLY A 58 -1.18 17.63 25.97
CA GLY A 58 -1.82 17.38 27.25
C GLY A 58 -3.01 16.41 27.19
N THR A 59 -3.32 15.84 26.02
CA THR A 59 -4.35 14.79 25.89
C THR A 59 -3.99 13.58 26.73
N GLN A 60 -4.87 13.20 27.66
CA GLN A 60 -4.67 12.06 28.56
C GLN A 60 -5.45 10.82 28.15
N THR A 61 -6.53 11.00 27.37
CA THR A 61 -7.44 9.94 26.98
C THR A 61 -7.83 10.12 25.53
N VAL A 62 -7.77 9.03 24.78
CA VAL A 62 -8.26 8.92 23.41
C VAL A 62 -9.19 7.71 23.34
N TYR A 63 -10.20 7.77 22.48
CA TYR A 63 -11.17 6.70 22.28
C TYR A 63 -11.05 6.13 20.87
N ALA A 64 -10.80 4.82 20.78
CA ALA A 64 -10.89 4.08 19.53
C ALA A 64 -12.29 3.50 19.38
N SER A 65 -12.91 3.68 18.22
CA SER A 65 -14.22 3.12 17.90
C SER A 65 -14.15 2.34 16.60
N PHE A 66 -14.83 1.21 16.50
CA PHE A 66 -14.96 0.47 15.24
C PHE A 66 -16.31 -0.20 15.15
N ASP A 67 -16.78 -0.37 13.92
CA ASP A 67 -18.00 -1.10 13.62
C ASP A 67 -17.65 -2.56 13.34
N TYR A 68 -18.46 -3.47 13.86
CA TYR A 68 -18.30 -4.90 13.65
C TYR A 68 -19.60 -5.50 13.13
N ALA A 69 -19.48 -6.49 12.25
CA ALA A 69 -20.62 -7.27 11.79
C ALA A 69 -20.23 -8.74 11.68
N ASN A 70 -20.94 -9.61 12.42
CA ASN A 70 -20.79 -11.06 12.32
C ASN A 70 -22.15 -11.73 12.03
N PRO A 71 -22.39 -12.20 10.79
CA PRO A 71 -23.68 -12.79 10.43
C PRO A 71 -23.94 -14.20 10.99
N SER A 72 -22.95 -14.89 11.56
CA SER A 72 -23.10 -16.35 11.81
C SER A 72 -22.33 -16.96 12.99
N GLY A 73 -21.70 -16.18 13.89
CA GLY A 73 -21.05 -16.73 15.08
C GLY A 73 -20.49 -15.71 16.09
N THR A 74 -19.50 -16.16 16.87
CA THR A 74 -18.68 -15.33 17.78
C THR A 74 -17.44 -14.84 17.02
N LEU A 75 -17.25 -13.53 16.88
CA LEU A 75 -16.05 -12.91 16.30
C LEU A 75 -15.09 -12.57 17.43
N THR A 76 -13.84 -13.02 17.37
CA THR A 76 -12.81 -12.52 18.29
C THR A 76 -12.16 -11.31 17.66
N GLY A 77 -12.50 -10.12 18.16
CA GLY A 77 -11.89 -8.88 17.70
C GLY A 77 -10.77 -8.48 18.64
N ILE A 78 -9.64 -8.15 18.05
CA ILE A 78 -8.41 -7.77 18.72
C ILE A 78 -8.18 -6.30 18.40
N LEU A 79 -8.24 -5.45 19.42
CA LEU A 79 -7.74 -4.08 19.32
C LEU A 79 -6.29 -4.06 19.76
N THR A 80 -5.41 -3.57 18.89
CA THR A 80 -3.99 -3.40 19.18
C THR A 80 -3.60 -1.94 19.01
N VAL A 81 -2.95 -1.36 20.01
CA VAL A 81 -2.27 -0.07 19.90
C VAL A 81 -0.77 -0.35 19.83
N LYS A 82 -0.12 0.23 18.82
CA LYS A 82 1.31 0.07 18.56
C LYS A 82 1.97 1.43 18.46
N ASP A 83 3.25 1.47 18.82
CA ASP A 83 4.19 2.46 18.30
C ASP A 83 5.24 1.75 17.42
N ASP A 84 6.32 2.46 17.13
CA ASP A 84 7.51 1.99 16.42
C ASP A 84 8.32 0.93 17.17
N LEU A 85 8.11 0.74 18.47
CA LEU A 85 8.93 -0.11 19.34
C LEU A 85 8.22 -1.38 19.85
N ALA A 86 6.89 -1.38 19.99
CA ALA A 86 6.11 -2.56 20.35
C ALA A 86 4.59 -2.40 20.16
N THR A 87 3.90 -3.53 20.29
CA THR A 87 2.50 -3.55 20.74
C THR A 87 2.44 -3.05 22.19
N ILE A 88 1.86 -1.87 22.37
CA ILE A 88 1.74 -1.19 23.67
C ILE A 88 0.54 -1.74 24.45
N PHE A 89 -0.55 -2.01 23.74
CA PHE A 89 -1.79 -2.47 24.32
C PHE A 89 -2.46 -3.44 23.35
N GLN A 90 -2.93 -4.56 23.88
CA GLN A 90 -3.72 -5.51 23.12
C GLN A 90 -4.91 -5.94 23.97
N ASN A 91 -6.11 -5.80 23.42
CA ASN A 91 -7.33 -6.28 24.05
C ASN A 91 -8.06 -7.18 23.08
N SER A 92 -8.20 -8.45 23.44
CA SER A 92 -8.97 -9.42 22.69
C SER A 92 -10.32 -9.62 23.36
N ARG A 93 -11.40 -9.37 22.62
CA ARG A 93 -12.77 -9.59 23.07
C ARG A 93 -13.57 -10.33 22.01
N SER A 94 -14.54 -11.09 22.49
CA SER A 94 -15.51 -11.76 21.63
C SER A 94 -16.75 -10.90 21.46
N TYR A 95 -17.18 -10.70 20.21
CA TYR A 95 -18.37 -9.96 19.83
C TYR A 95 -19.35 -10.88 19.10
N THR A 96 -20.64 -10.68 19.33
CA THR A 96 -21.73 -11.39 18.64
C THR A 96 -22.67 -10.37 17.98
N GLY A 97 -23.24 -10.74 16.83
CA GLY A 97 -24.11 -9.86 16.04
C GLY A 97 -23.36 -8.73 15.34
N SER A 98 -24.01 -7.57 15.21
CA SER A 98 -23.44 -6.35 14.62
C SER A 98 -23.63 -5.15 15.54
N GLY A 99 -22.71 -4.19 15.50
CA GLY A 99 -22.78 -2.97 16.29
C GLY A 99 -21.49 -2.15 16.22
N THR A 100 -21.36 -1.20 17.12
CA THR A 100 -20.16 -0.37 17.29
C THR A 100 -19.58 -0.60 18.67
N GLN A 101 -18.26 -0.70 18.76
CA GLN A 101 -17.55 -0.80 20.03
C GLN A 101 -16.65 0.41 20.24
N HIS A 102 -16.46 0.73 21.52
CA HIS A 102 -15.64 1.85 21.95
C HIS A 102 -14.61 1.37 22.98
N PHE A 103 -13.38 1.79 22.80
CA PHE A 103 -12.24 1.47 23.66
C PHE A 103 -11.62 2.75 24.17
N THR A 104 -11.39 2.81 25.47
CA THR A 104 -10.65 3.91 26.09
C THR A 104 -9.17 3.56 26.10
N ILE A 105 -8.34 4.46 25.60
CA ILE A 105 -6.88 4.37 25.63
C ILE A 105 -6.40 5.55 26.47
N ARG A 106 -5.77 5.28 27.61
CA ARG A 106 -5.22 6.33 28.49
C ARG A 106 -3.72 6.40 28.34
N GLY A 107 -3.16 7.60 28.42
CA GLY A 107 -1.71 7.78 28.43
C GLY A 107 -1.05 7.13 29.64
N THR A 108 -1.77 7.00 30.77
CA THR A 108 -1.34 6.20 31.92
C THR A 108 -1.14 4.73 31.57
N ASP A 109 -2.07 4.12 30.83
CA ASP A 109 -2.01 2.70 30.49
C ASP A 109 -0.80 2.42 29.58
N ILE A 110 -0.56 3.32 28.61
CA ILE A 110 0.61 3.26 27.72
C ILE A 110 1.91 3.45 28.51
N PHE A 111 1.96 4.45 29.38
CA PHE A 111 3.13 4.75 30.19
C PHE A 111 3.51 3.56 31.10
N THR A 112 2.52 2.98 31.78
CA THR A 112 2.72 1.79 32.62
C THR A 112 3.19 0.59 31.80
N ALA A 113 2.69 0.40 30.58
CA ALA A 113 3.16 -0.67 29.69
C ALA A 113 4.66 -0.54 29.39
N TYR A 114 5.17 0.66 29.06
CA TYR A 114 6.61 0.86 28.84
C TYR A 114 7.45 0.54 30.06
N LEU A 115 7.04 0.97 31.26
CA LEU A 115 7.79 0.69 32.48
C LEU A 115 7.80 -0.81 32.82
N ASN A 116 6.67 -1.50 32.63
CA ASN A 116 6.59 -2.94 32.86
C ASN A 116 7.46 -3.74 31.87
N GLU A 117 7.46 -3.36 30.59
CA GLU A 117 8.36 -3.97 29.60
C GLU A 117 9.83 -3.67 29.92
N ALA A 118 10.17 -2.43 30.30
CA ALA A 118 11.52 -2.07 30.72
C ALA A 118 11.97 -2.90 31.93
N TYR A 119 11.09 -3.11 32.91
CA TYR A 119 11.36 -3.96 34.07
C TYR A 119 11.62 -5.41 33.64
N GLY A 120 10.78 -5.97 32.78
CA GLY A 120 10.96 -7.34 32.25
C GLY A 120 12.29 -7.52 31.51
N ASN A 121 12.65 -6.58 30.63
CA ASN A 121 13.93 -6.58 29.94
C ASN A 121 15.11 -6.45 30.93
N GLY A 122 14.96 -5.65 31.99
CA GLY A 122 15.95 -5.53 33.05
C GLY A 122 16.18 -6.83 33.83
N VAL A 123 15.11 -7.57 34.13
CA VAL A 123 15.19 -8.90 34.77
C VAL A 123 15.85 -9.93 33.85
N ALA A 124 15.54 -9.91 32.55
CA ALA A 124 16.21 -10.78 31.57
C ALA A 124 17.70 -10.45 31.45
N MET A 125 18.04 -9.16 31.39
CA MET A 125 19.41 -8.66 31.38
C MET A 125 20.20 -9.14 32.61
N THR A 126 19.68 -8.98 33.83
CA THR A 126 20.36 -9.45 35.06
C THR A 126 20.51 -10.97 35.09
N SER A 127 19.52 -11.71 34.58
CA SER A 127 19.59 -13.18 34.45
C SER A 127 20.75 -13.63 33.55
N HIS A 128 20.89 -13.02 32.37
CA HIS A 128 22.00 -13.33 31.46
C HIS A 128 23.37 -12.97 32.08
N ILE A 129 23.49 -11.81 32.74
CA ILE A 129 24.74 -11.43 33.42
C ILE A 129 25.11 -12.43 34.51
N THR A 130 24.13 -12.85 35.32
CA THR A 130 24.32 -13.85 36.39
C THR A 130 24.75 -15.20 35.81
N GLN A 131 24.14 -15.61 34.69
CA GLN A 131 24.56 -16.82 33.98
C GLN A 131 26.01 -16.72 33.51
N ALA A 132 26.41 -15.58 32.95
CA ALA A 132 27.78 -15.35 32.49
C ALA A 132 28.81 -15.38 33.64
N GLN A 133 28.46 -14.91 34.84
CA GLN A 133 29.35 -15.00 36.02
C GLN A 133 29.69 -16.45 36.42
N GLY A 134 28.80 -17.41 36.13
CA GLY A 134 29.02 -18.83 36.40
C GLY A 134 29.86 -19.55 35.33
N MET A 135 30.25 -18.87 34.25
CA MET A 135 30.96 -19.47 33.12
C MET A 135 32.48 -19.39 33.28
N THR A 136 33.17 -20.40 32.75
CA THR A 136 34.64 -20.50 32.74
C THR A 136 35.24 -20.33 31.34
N SER A 137 34.40 -20.26 30.30
CA SER A 137 34.80 -20.04 28.91
C SER A 137 34.59 -18.58 28.53
N THR A 138 35.65 -17.91 28.07
CA THR A 138 35.59 -16.52 27.59
C THR A 138 34.62 -16.38 26.41
N TYR A 139 34.61 -17.32 25.47
CA TYR A 139 33.64 -17.35 24.38
C TYR A 139 32.20 -17.45 24.87
N GLY A 140 31.94 -18.32 25.86
CA GLY A 140 30.62 -18.47 26.46
C GLY A 140 30.15 -17.18 27.14
N ILE A 141 31.04 -16.52 27.87
CA ILE A 141 30.78 -15.22 28.49
C ILE A 141 30.41 -14.19 27.42
N THR A 142 31.20 -14.04 26.36
CA THR A 142 30.94 -13.07 25.29
C THR A 142 29.56 -13.27 24.66
N GLN A 143 29.16 -14.52 24.37
CA GLN A 143 27.85 -14.81 23.79
C GLN A 143 26.70 -14.45 24.75
N THR A 144 26.82 -14.81 26.02
CA THR A 144 25.78 -14.51 27.02
C THR A 144 25.71 -13.02 27.33
N VAL A 145 26.84 -12.31 27.36
CA VAL A 145 26.90 -10.85 27.54
C VAL A 145 26.25 -10.13 26.36
N LEU A 146 26.40 -10.63 25.13
CA LEU A 146 25.71 -10.06 23.97
C LEU A 146 24.18 -10.14 24.11
N LEU A 147 23.64 -11.23 24.67
CA LEU A 147 22.21 -11.33 24.99
C LEU A 147 21.81 -10.29 26.04
N ALA A 148 22.60 -10.13 27.12
CA ALA A 148 22.38 -9.10 28.12
C ALA A 148 22.39 -7.68 27.53
N ILE A 149 23.32 -7.39 26.61
CA ILE A 149 23.39 -6.11 25.89
C ILE A 149 22.12 -5.87 25.07
N ASN A 150 21.61 -6.89 24.37
CA ASN A 150 20.37 -6.77 23.59
C ASN A 150 19.17 -6.44 24.47
N GLU A 151 19.03 -7.10 25.63
CA GLU A 151 17.99 -6.80 26.60
C GLU A 151 18.17 -5.41 27.24
N GLY A 152 19.41 -5.00 27.51
CA GLY A 152 19.72 -3.65 27.99
C GLY A 152 19.36 -2.56 26.97
N ASN A 153 19.63 -2.77 25.68
CA ASN A 153 19.23 -1.85 24.62
C ASN A 153 17.70 -1.73 24.51
N ARG A 154 16.98 -2.86 24.63
CA ARG A 154 15.50 -2.88 24.68
C ARG A 154 14.99 -2.11 25.89
N MET A 155 15.54 -2.37 27.08
CA MET A 155 15.22 -1.63 28.30
C MET A 155 15.45 -0.13 28.14
N GLN A 156 16.60 0.27 27.58
CA GLN A 156 16.95 1.68 27.37
C GLN A 156 15.96 2.38 26.43
N ALA A 157 15.57 1.74 25.32
CA ALA A 157 14.60 2.28 24.38
C ALA A 157 13.24 2.57 25.05
N LYS A 158 12.75 1.64 25.88
CA LYS A 158 11.49 1.78 26.62
C LYS A 158 11.55 2.90 27.66
N LEU A 159 12.67 3.02 28.38
CA LEU A 159 12.87 4.10 29.35
C LEU A 159 12.93 5.48 28.69
N LEU A 160 13.70 5.62 27.61
CA LEU A 160 13.76 6.87 26.84
C LEU A 160 12.36 7.27 26.33
N ARG A 161 11.55 6.28 25.94
CA ARG A 161 10.16 6.53 25.54
C ARG A 161 9.30 6.97 26.71
N ALA A 162 9.41 6.34 27.87
CA ALA A 162 8.70 6.74 29.09
C ALA A 162 9.07 8.17 29.54
N GLN A 163 10.33 8.61 29.36
CA GLN A 163 10.75 9.98 29.67
C GLN A 163 10.03 11.06 28.86
N THR A 164 9.52 10.73 27.67
CA THR A 164 8.81 11.70 26.84
C THR A 164 7.43 12.05 27.42
N PHE A 165 6.83 11.18 28.23
CA PHE A 165 5.54 11.45 28.86
C PHE A 165 5.63 12.62 29.85
N THR A 166 4.51 13.31 30.02
CA THR A 166 4.39 14.30 31.09
C THR A 166 4.33 13.54 32.42
N ASN A 167 5.39 13.65 33.21
CA ASN A 167 5.61 12.85 34.43
C ASN A 167 5.78 13.75 35.66
N THR A 168 5.55 13.21 36.86
CA THR A 168 5.98 13.89 38.10
C THR A 168 7.50 13.99 38.16
N PRO A 169 8.07 15.01 38.82
CA PRO A 169 9.51 15.12 39.01
C PRO A 169 10.13 13.87 39.66
N ALA A 170 9.43 13.23 40.60
CA ALA A 170 9.90 12.03 41.28
C ALA A 170 9.93 10.79 40.37
N CYS A 171 8.90 10.60 39.53
CA CYS A 171 8.87 9.51 38.56
C CYS A 171 9.94 9.73 37.48
N LEU A 172 10.04 10.94 36.93
CA LEU A 172 11.04 11.29 35.93
C LEU A 172 12.47 11.09 36.44
N ALA A 173 12.77 11.51 37.67
CA ALA A 173 14.09 11.31 38.29
C ALA A 173 14.46 9.83 38.41
N ALA A 174 13.49 8.96 38.77
CA ALA A 174 13.71 7.52 38.83
C ALA A 174 13.97 6.94 37.43
N ILE A 175 13.23 7.36 36.40
CA ILE A 175 13.44 6.90 35.02
C ILE A 175 14.83 7.34 34.50
N VAL A 176 15.23 8.59 34.74
CA VAL A 176 16.56 9.09 34.36
C VAL A 176 17.66 8.30 35.05
N SER A 177 17.49 7.99 36.34
CA SER A 177 18.44 7.17 37.10
C SER A 177 18.53 5.74 36.55
N ALA A 178 17.39 5.14 36.19
CA ALA A 178 17.36 3.84 35.52
C ALA A 178 18.11 3.88 34.18
N THR A 179 17.85 4.88 33.33
CA THR A 179 18.53 5.04 32.04
C THR A 179 20.04 5.19 32.18
N ALA A 180 20.50 5.96 33.16
CA ALA A 180 21.93 6.10 33.46
C ALA A 180 22.55 4.77 33.89
N ALA A 181 21.89 4.03 34.78
CA ALA A 181 22.35 2.72 35.23
C ALA A 181 22.42 1.70 34.09
N VAL A 182 21.41 1.66 33.19
CA VAL A 182 21.46 0.82 31.97
C VAL A 182 22.65 1.21 31.09
N THR A 183 22.91 2.50 30.92
CA THR A 183 24.05 2.98 30.12
C THR A 183 25.37 2.49 30.70
N SER A 184 25.55 2.55 32.02
CA SER A 184 26.73 1.96 32.69
C SER A 184 26.83 0.46 32.43
N THR A 185 25.73 -0.30 32.57
CA THR A 185 25.70 -1.73 32.27
C THR A 185 26.14 -2.04 30.84
N LEU A 186 25.65 -1.26 29.86
CA LEU A 186 26.00 -1.44 28.45
C LEU A 186 27.47 -1.14 28.17
N ASN A 187 28.03 -0.10 28.79
CA ASN A 187 29.46 0.24 28.66
C ASN A 187 30.37 -0.87 29.21
N GLU A 188 30.00 -1.45 30.37
CA GLU A 188 30.71 -2.61 30.92
C GLU A 188 30.61 -3.83 29.98
N GLY A 189 29.41 -4.11 29.47
CA GLY A 189 29.19 -5.17 28.48
C GLY A 189 30.03 -5.00 27.23
N GLN A 190 30.09 -3.78 26.67
CA GLN A 190 30.93 -3.47 25.51
C GLN A 190 32.42 -3.67 25.80
N THR A 191 32.88 -3.29 27.00
CA THR A 191 34.26 -3.51 27.43
C THR A 191 34.59 -5.00 27.43
N ILE A 192 33.70 -5.84 27.99
CA ILE A 192 33.84 -7.31 28.01
C ILE A 192 34.02 -7.90 26.60
N MET A 193 33.35 -7.35 25.57
CA MET A 193 33.47 -7.84 24.19
C MET A 193 34.90 -7.75 23.62
N GLY A 194 35.74 -6.86 24.16
CA GLY A 194 37.13 -6.71 23.75
C GLY A 194 38.16 -7.45 24.61
N LEU A 195 37.73 -8.06 25.72
CA LEU A 195 38.62 -8.73 26.66
C LEU A 195 38.91 -10.17 26.25
N THR A 196 40.13 -10.62 26.56
CA THR A 196 40.56 -12.02 26.38
C THR A 196 40.88 -12.72 27.70
N SER A 197 41.02 -11.95 28.80
CA SER A 197 41.32 -12.45 30.13
C SER A 197 40.04 -12.79 30.90
N LEU A 198 39.92 -14.04 31.35
CA LEU A 198 38.77 -14.50 32.13
C LEU A 198 38.59 -13.72 33.44
N SER A 199 39.69 -13.40 34.13
CA SER A 199 39.62 -12.66 35.40
C SER A 199 39.16 -11.21 35.21
N GLU A 200 39.59 -10.56 34.13
CA GLU A 200 39.13 -9.22 33.77
C GLU A 200 37.65 -9.24 33.38
N MET A 201 37.23 -10.22 32.57
CA MET A 201 35.82 -10.41 32.22
C MET A 201 34.95 -10.60 33.48
N GLN A 202 35.41 -11.38 34.45
CA GLN A 202 34.70 -11.61 35.72
C GLN A 202 34.59 -10.35 36.59
N ALA A 203 35.63 -9.50 36.59
CA ALA A 203 35.60 -8.21 37.28
C ALA A 203 34.54 -7.27 36.67
N HIS A 204 34.55 -7.13 35.33
CA HIS A 204 33.57 -6.32 34.61
C HIS A 204 32.14 -6.88 34.70
N LEU A 205 31.95 -8.21 34.69
CA LEU A 205 30.64 -8.83 34.92
C LEU A 205 30.04 -8.46 36.28
N SER A 206 30.87 -8.33 37.31
CA SER A 206 30.43 -7.94 38.65
C SER A 206 29.95 -6.48 38.70
N LEU A 207 30.66 -5.58 38.01
CA LEU A 207 30.23 -4.19 37.83
C LEU A 207 28.92 -4.13 37.02
N MET A 208 28.87 -4.84 35.90
CA MET A 208 27.72 -4.94 35.02
C MET A 208 26.47 -5.41 35.80
N LEU A 209 26.60 -6.42 36.66
CA LEU A 209 25.50 -6.90 37.49
C LEU A 209 25.03 -5.85 38.50
N GLY A 210 25.97 -5.14 39.15
CA GLY A 210 25.64 -4.05 40.08
C GLY A 210 24.84 -2.93 39.41
N HIS A 211 25.29 -2.48 38.24
CA HIS A 211 24.58 -1.47 37.44
C HIS A 211 23.21 -1.98 36.96
N ALA A 212 23.12 -3.23 36.52
CA ALA A 212 21.87 -3.85 36.07
C ALA A 212 20.82 -3.95 37.21
N ASN A 213 21.25 -4.36 38.41
CA ASN A 213 20.38 -4.41 39.58
C ASN A 213 19.88 -3.02 40.00
N ASN A 214 20.76 -2.01 39.95
CA ASN A 214 20.37 -0.62 40.20
C ASN A 214 19.34 -0.14 39.17
N ALA A 215 19.54 -0.45 37.89
CA ALA A 215 18.59 -0.11 36.84
C ALA A 215 17.19 -0.69 37.12
N VAL A 216 17.11 -1.99 37.43
CA VAL A 216 15.84 -2.65 37.78
C VAL A 216 15.18 -2.01 39.01
N SER A 217 15.97 -1.70 40.05
CA SER A 217 15.47 -1.02 41.25
C SER A 217 14.89 0.36 40.96
N TYR A 218 15.56 1.16 40.13
CA TYR A 218 15.05 2.47 39.72
C TYR A 218 13.80 2.38 38.84
N VAL A 219 13.66 1.36 37.99
CA VAL A 219 12.40 1.13 37.26
C VAL A 219 11.27 0.79 38.22
N GLN A 220 11.52 -0.07 39.21
CA GLN A 220 10.52 -0.37 40.23
C GLN A 220 10.11 0.88 41.00
N GLN A 221 11.07 1.74 41.34
CA GLN A 221 10.79 3.05 41.96
C GLN A 221 9.97 3.95 41.04
N ALA A 222 10.27 4.00 39.74
CA ALA A 222 9.49 4.75 38.77
C ALA A 222 8.03 4.26 38.71
N ILE A 223 7.81 2.95 38.70
CA ILE A 223 6.46 2.34 38.74
C ILE A 223 5.72 2.73 40.03
N THR A 224 6.41 2.73 41.19
CA THR A 224 5.79 3.15 42.46
C THR A 224 5.48 4.66 42.49
N ASN A 225 6.38 5.49 41.96
CA ASN A 225 6.21 6.94 41.86
C ASN A 225 5.19 7.35 40.79
N ALA A 226 4.80 6.42 39.93
CA ALA A 226 3.84 6.61 38.86
C ALA A 226 2.38 6.49 39.33
N ASP A 227 2.07 6.91 40.57
CA ASP A 227 0.78 6.62 41.22
C ASP A 227 -0.45 6.95 40.35
N GLY A 228 -1.61 6.40 40.67
CA GLY A 228 -2.83 6.62 39.88
C GLY A 228 -3.33 8.08 39.79
N SER A 229 -2.61 9.07 40.33
CA SER A 229 -2.92 10.51 40.26
C SER A 229 -2.24 11.23 39.09
N ILE A 230 -1.33 10.59 38.36
CA ILE A 230 -0.70 11.22 37.20
C ILE A 230 -1.65 11.31 36.01
N ALA A 231 -1.89 12.55 35.60
CA ALA A 231 -2.36 12.94 34.29
C ALA A 231 -1.27 12.68 33.23
N ASN A 232 -0.87 11.43 33.02
CA ASN A 232 0.09 11.06 31.98
C ASN A 232 -0.52 11.34 30.62
N ALA A 233 -0.33 12.56 30.15
CA ALA A 233 -0.66 12.93 28.81
C ALA A 233 0.23 12.14 27.85
N PHE A 234 -0.36 11.71 26.74
CA PHE A 234 0.40 11.24 25.61
C PHE A 234 1.42 12.35 25.24
N PRO A 235 2.67 11.99 24.95
CA PRO A 235 3.62 13.01 24.59
C PRO A 235 3.32 13.55 23.21
N ASN A 236 3.75 14.78 22.98
CA ASN A 236 3.68 15.34 21.65
C ASN A 236 4.48 14.45 20.70
N THR A 237 3.91 14.18 19.53
CA THR A 237 4.59 13.45 18.47
C THR A 237 5.82 14.24 18.02
N PRO A 238 7.05 13.73 18.22
CA PRO A 238 8.24 14.33 17.66
C PRO A 238 8.18 14.31 16.13
N PRO A 239 9.03 15.11 15.47
CA PRO A 239 8.90 15.31 14.05
C PRO A 239 9.04 14.01 13.25
N CYS A 240 7.96 13.63 12.55
CA CYS A 240 7.90 12.59 11.51
C CYS A 240 8.38 11.17 11.84
N GLY A 241 8.84 10.90 13.05
CA GLY A 241 9.36 9.59 13.47
C GLY A 241 8.45 8.79 14.39
N TRP A 242 7.43 9.43 14.99
CA TRP A 242 6.52 8.76 15.90
C TRP A 242 5.06 8.99 15.55
N ARG A 243 4.33 7.90 15.40
CA ARG A 243 2.87 7.89 15.35
C ARG A 243 2.38 6.74 16.20
N TYR A 244 1.19 6.91 16.74
CA TYR A 244 0.45 5.79 17.31
C TYR A 244 -0.35 5.15 16.19
N THR A 245 -0.17 3.86 15.99
CA THR A 245 -1.02 3.09 15.07
C THR A 245 -1.97 2.27 15.91
N THR A 246 -3.26 2.50 15.73
CA THR A 246 -4.29 1.58 16.20
C THR A 246 -4.68 0.66 15.09
N SER A 247 -4.81 -0.62 15.39
CA SER A 247 -5.30 -1.63 14.46
C SER A 247 -6.35 -2.47 15.14
N ALA A 248 -7.48 -2.66 14.49
CA ALA A 248 -8.53 -3.55 14.93
C ALA A 248 -8.59 -4.71 13.93
N SER A 249 -8.46 -5.94 14.42
CA SER A 249 -8.47 -7.15 13.59
C SER A 249 -9.55 -8.09 14.08
N ALA A 250 -10.27 -8.72 13.15
CA ALA A 250 -11.21 -9.79 13.41
C ALA A 250 -10.58 -11.13 13.07
N ASP A 251 -10.70 -12.11 13.96
CA ASP A 251 -10.43 -13.52 13.70
C ASP A 251 -11.71 -14.33 13.90
N THR A 252 -12.07 -15.13 12.89
CA THR A 252 -13.24 -16.00 12.87
C THR A 252 -12.89 -17.48 13.08
N GLY A 253 -11.62 -17.80 13.40
CA GLY A 253 -11.18 -19.16 13.70
C GLY A 253 -11.15 -20.11 12.49
N GLY A 254 -11.21 -19.57 11.27
CA GLY A 254 -11.22 -20.36 10.02
C GLY A 254 -11.24 -19.56 8.70
N GLY A 255 -11.44 -18.24 8.74
CA GLY A 255 -11.33 -17.35 7.58
C GLY A 255 -10.10 -16.43 7.63
N PRO A 256 -9.79 -15.68 6.55
CA PRO A 256 -8.76 -14.65 6.60
C PRO A 256 -9.11 -13.59 7.65
N SER A 257 -8.12 -13.14 8.41
CA SER A 257 -8.31 -12.02 9.33
C SER A 257 -8.57 -10.74 8.54
N VAL A 258 -9.64 -10.03 8.89
CA VAL A 258 -9.92 -8.70 8.35
C VAL A 258 -9.40 -7.69 9.35
N ALA A 259 -8.63 -6.71 8.88
CA ALA A 259 -8.05 -5.69 9.73
C ALA A 259 -8.31 -4.29 9.16
N ASP A 260 -8.56 -3.36 10.07
CA ASP A 260 -8.62 -1.92 9.83
C ASP A 260 -7.56 -1.24 10.72
N SER A 261 -6.97 -0.14 10.24
CA SER A 261 -5.90 0.54 10.96
C SER A 261 -5.96 2.04 10.80
N GLU A 262 -5.78 2.76 11.92
CA GLU A 262 -5.83 4.21 11.99
C GLU A 262 -4.57 4.75 12.69
N GLU A 263 -3.90 5.70 12.05
CA GLU A 263 -2.77 6.43 12.63
C GLU A 263 -3.24 7.73 13.28
N TRP A 264 -2.66 8.08 14.42
CA TRP A 264 -2.95 9.34 15.09
C TRP A 264 -1.72 9.95 15.77
N THR A 265 -1.81 11.25 16.03
CA THR A 265 -0.72 12.09 16.56
C THR A 265 -1.20 13.01 17.68
N VAL A 266 -0.25 13.55 18.44
CA VAL A 266 -0.50 14.50 19.54
C VAL A 266 0.37 15.71 19.33
N GLY A 267 -0.22 16.89 19.26
CA GLY A 267 0.52 18.12 19.13
C GLY A 267 -0.35 19.24 18.57
N THR A 268 0.25 20.42 18.48
CA THR A 268 -0.40 21.57 17.87
C THR A 268 -0.02 21.61 16.39
N PRO A 269 -1.00 21.61 15.46
CA PRO A 269 -0.71 21.74 14.04
C PRO A 269 0.10 23.00 13.71
N GLY A 270 1.21 22.83 13.02
CA GLY A 270 2.02 23.89 12.45
C GLY A 270 1.63 24.29 11.03
N ALA A 271 2.46 25.15 10.42
CA ALA A 271 2.33 25.49 9.01
C ALA A 271 2.62 24.27 8.11
N PRO A 272 1.93 24.13 6.97
CA PRO A 272 2.19 23.04 6.03
C PRO A 272 3.64 23.04 5.54
N VAL A 273 4.15 21.86 5.22
CA VAL A 273 5.47 21.65 4.61
C VAL A 273 5.33 20.74 3.40
N GLN A 274 5.94 21.13 2.28
CA GLN A 274 5.83 20.41 1.00
C GLN A 274 6.28 18.96 1.12
N ALA A 275 7.41 18.71 1.79
CA ALA A 275 8.01 17.38 1.90
C ALA A 275 7.12 16.33 2.58
N ASN A 276 6.18 16.76 3.43
CA ASN A 276 5.29 15.89 4.19
C ASN A 276 3.84 15.90 3.68
N SER A 277 3.57 16.68 2.63
CA SER A 277 2.24 16.87 2.06
C SER A 277 2.13 16.13 0.72
N SER A 278 0.94 15.68 0.36
CA SER A 278 0.71 14.89 -0.85
C SER A 278 -0.61 15.26 -1.52
N LEU A 279 -0.66 15.08 -2.85
CA LEU A 279 -1.85 15.29 -3.65
C LEU A 279 -2.09 14.04 -4.49
N SER A 280 -3.28 13.47 -4.38
CA SER A 280 -3.67 12.27 -5.12
C SER A 280 -4.91 12.53 -5.97
N ALA A 281 -5.01 11.79 -7.08
CA ALA A 281 -6.14 11.83 -8.01
C ALA A 281 -6.62 10.41 -8.28
N GLN A 282 -7.90 10.15 -8.07
CA GLN A 282 -8.51 8.84 -8.24
C GLN A 282 -9.80 8.94 -9.09
N PRO A 283 -9.79 8.45 -10.34
CA PRO A 283 -8.64 7.87 -11.06
C PRO A 283 -7.64 8.92 -11.56
N SER A 284 -6.37 8.55 -11.75
CA SER A 284 -5.34 9.42 -12.36
C SER A 284 -5.36 9.42 -13.89
N SER A 285 -6.11 8.50 -14.50
CA SER A 285 -6.38 8.41 -15.94
C SER A 285 -7.87 8.19 -16.18
N MET A 286 -8.45 8.96 -17.09
CA MET A 286 -9.90 8.96 -17.33
C MET A 286 -10.22 9.20 -18.82
N PRO A 287 -11.45 8.96 -19.29
CA PRO A 287 -11.85 9.44 -20.61
C PRO A 287 -11.93 10.98 -20.65
N PRO A 288 -11.85 11.60 -21.84
CA PRO A 288 -12.19 13.02 -22.00
C PRO A 288 -13.59 13.32 -21.45
N GLY A 289 -13.76 14.44 -20.76
CA GLY A 289 -15.00 14.78 -20.02
C GLY A 289 -15.22 14.00 -18.72
N GLY A 290 -14.36 13.02 -18.40
CA GLY A 290 -14.44 12.24 -17.16
C GLY A 290 -14.10 13.05 -15.92
N THR A 291 -14.36 12.46 -14.75
CA THR A 291 -14.10 13.09 -13.44
C THR A 291 -13.09 12.30 -12.62
N SER A 292 -12.35 13.00 -11.76
CA SER A 292 -11.41 12.42 -10.80
C SER A 292 -11.60 13.07 -9.42
N ALA A 293 -11.65 12.24 -8.39
CA ALA A 293 -11.63 12.71 -7.01
C ALA A 293 -10.20 13.10 -6.64
N ILE A 294 -10.03 14.33 -6.16
CA ILE A 294 -8.74 14.89 -5.78
C ILE A 294 -8.68 15.00 -4.26
N GLU A 295 -7.64 14.45 -3.66
CA GLU A 295 -7.40 14.49 -2.22
C GLU A 295 -6.04 15.13 -1.95
N ALA A 296 -6.06 16.29 -1.30
CA ALA A 296 -4.87 16.99 -0.82
C ALA A 296 -4.69 16.72 0.67
N VAL A 297 -3.55 16.16 1.05
CA VAL A 297 -3.16 15.94 2.45
C VAL A 297 -2.03 16.90 2.78
N PHE A 298 -2.27 17.83 3.70
CA PHE A 298 -1.27 18.78 4.19
C PHE A 298 -0.82 18.42 5.59
N LYS A 299 0.50 18.34 5.78
CA LYS A 299 1.15 18.09 7.07
C LYS A 299 2.25 19.11 7.33
N ASP A 300 2.50 19.38 8.59
CA ASP A 300 3.59 20.26 9.02
C ASP A 300 4.95 19.55 9.07
N ASN A 301 5.99 20.25 9.53
CA ASN A 301 7.33 19.66 9.70
C ASN A 301 7.36 18.52 10.73
N ALA A 302 6.39 18.47 11.64
CA ALA A 302 6.26 17.40 12.61
C ALA A 302 5.46 16.19 12.08
N CYS A 303 4.98 16.24 10.83
CA CYS A 303 4.05 15.29 10.23
C CYS A 303 2.67 15.24 10.92
N ILE A 304 2.33 16.28 11.68
CA ILE A 304 0.98 16.49 12.21
C ILE A 304 0.15 17.09 11.07
N ALA A 305 -1.08 16.62 10.89
CA ALA A 305 -1.97 17.19 9.89
C ALA A 305 -2.25 18.67 10.22
N VAL A 306 -2.29 19.54 9.20
CA VAL A 306 -2.55 20.97 9.44
C VAL A 306 -3.92 21.20 10.10
N ALA A 307 -4.07 22.34 10.77
CA ALA A 307 -5.28 22.66 11.53
C ALA A 307 -6.54 22.57 10.66
N ASP A 308 -7.63 22.06 11.25
CA ASP A 308 -8.95 22.07 10.61
C ASP A 308 -9.38 23.49 10.27
N GLY A 309 -10.02 23.68 9.12
CA GLY A 309 -10.38 24.99 8.61
C GLY A 309 -9.26 25.70 7.82
N THR A 310 -8.08 25.09 7.66
CA THR A 310 -7.04 25.65 6.78
C THR A 310 -7.56 25.70 5.35
N SER A 311 -7.60 26.88 4.74
CA SER A 311 -8.08 27.06 3.37
C SER A 311 -7.07 26.52 2.37
N VAL A 312 -7.53 25.61 1.51
CA VAL A 312 -6.78 25.04 0.38
C VAL A 312 -7.39 25.56 -0.92
N SER A 313 -6.59 26.18 -1.78
CA SER A 313 -7.01 26.55 -3.14
C SER A 313 -6.53 25.52 -4.16
N PHE A 314 -7.43 25.10 -5.04
CA PHE A 314 -7.16 24.17 -6.11
C PHE A 314 -7.14 24.89 -7.46
N SER A 315 -6.23 24.48 -8.33
CA SER A 315 -6.18 24.92 -9.72
C SER A 315 -5.73 23.79 -10.62
N ALA A 316 -6.03 23.86 -11.92
CA ALA A 316 -5.57 22.91 -12.91
C ALA A 316 -5.09 23.65 -14.16
N THR A 317 -4.07 23.12 -14.84
CA THR A 317 -3.59 23.70 -16.10
C THR A 317 -4.60 23.57 -17.24
N ALA A 318 -5.52 22.61 -17.15
CA ALA A 318 -6.64 22.40 -18.06
C ALA A 318 -7.78 21.68 -17.32
N GLY A 319 -9.03 21.87 -17.74
CA GLY A 319 -10.21 21.31 -17.07
C GLY A 319 -10.77 22.22 -15.99
N ILE A 320 -11.68 21.68 -15.17
CA ILE A 320 -12.36 22.42 -14.09
C ILE A 320 -12.14 21.68 -12.78
N VAL A 321 -11.80 22.41 -11.72
CA VAL A 321 -11.81 21.90 -10.34
C VAL A 321 -12.98 22.51 -9.59
N SER A 322 -13.81 21.70 -8.96
CA SER A 322 -14.97 22.16 -8.21
C SER A 322 -15.18 21.31 -6.94
N PRO A 323 -15.20 21.94 -5.75
CA PRO A 323 -14.98 23.37 -5.51
C PRO A 323 -13.53 23.81 -5.78
N GLY A 324 -13.32 25.05 -6.21
CA GLY A 324 -11.97 25.63 -6.41
C GLY A 324 -11.22 25.91 -5.11
N SER A 325 -11.89 25.83 -3.96
CA SER A 325 -11.28 25.91 -2.64
C SER A 325 -12.05 25.03 -1.66
N ALA A 326 -11.34 24.39 -0.73
CA ALA A 326 -11.94 23.62 0.36
C ALA A 326 -11.15 23.85 1.66
N SER A 327 -11.81 23.67 2.79
CA SER A 327 -11.16 23.70 4.11
C SER A 327 -10.67 22.31 4.48
N THR A 328 -9.53 22.23 5.14
CA THR A 328 -9.03 20.96 5.67
C THR A 328 -9.90 20.43 6.80
N THR A 329 -10.05 19.11 6.86
CA THR A 329 -10.50 18.34 8.01
C THR A 329 -9.50 17.20 8.21
N ASN A 330 -8.91 17.10 9.40
CA ASN A 330 -7.79 16.19 9.68
C ASN A 330 -6.62 16.37 8.69
N GLY A 331 -6.34 17.62 8.29
CA GLY A 331 -5.32 17.98 7.29
C GLY A 331 -5.66 17.58 5.84
N VAL A 332 -6.85 17.03 5.59
CA VAL A 332 -7.30 16.60 4.26
C VAL A 332 -8.28 17.62 3.68
N ALA A 333 -8.07 18.03 2.43
CA ALA A 333 -9.02 18.81 1.64
C ALA A 333 -9.30 18.10 0.31
N THR A 334 -10.57 18.03 -0.08
CA THR A 334 -10.99 17.32 -1.29
C THR A 334 -11.63 18.25 -2.32
N THR A 335 -11.46 17.91 -3.58
CA THR A 335 -12.18 18.55 -4.70
C THR A 335 -12.45 17.52 -5.81
N THR A 336 -13.29 17.87 -6.78
CA THR A 336 -13.48 17.06 -7.98
C THR A 336 -12.85 17.77 -9.17
N PHE A 337 -12.03 17.04 -9.92
CA PHE A 337 -11.54 17.45 -11.22
C PHE A 337 -12.45 16.94 -12.33
N THR A 338 -12.78 17.78 -13.31
CA THR A 338 -13.48 17.42 -14.55
C THR A 338 -12.57 17.71 -15.74
N ALA A 339 -12.24 16.66 -16.49
CA ALA A 339 -11.38 16.75 -17.66
C ALA A 339 -12.06 17.53 -18.81
N PRO A 340 -11.30 18.24 -19.66
CA PRO A 340 -11.80 18.74 -20.93
C PRO A 340 -12.36 17.63 -21.82
N ALA A 341 -13.18 18.02 -22.80
CA ALA A 341 -13.71 17.10 -23.82
C ALA A 341 -12.66 16.62 -24.83
N GLN A 342 -11.49 17.27 -24.90
CA GLN A 342 -10.39 16.90 -25.78
C GLN A 342 -9.33 16.11 -25.03
N VAL A 343 -8.67 15.16 -25.69
CA VAL A 343 -7.59 14.37 -25.10
C VAL A 343 -6.42 15.23 -24.66
N GLY A 344 -5.74 14.84 -23.59
CA GLY A 344 -4.59 15.57 -23.07
C GLY A 344 -4.21 15.18 -21.65
N SER A 345 -3.52 16.10 -20.97
CA SER A 345 -3.14 15.97 -19.57
C SER A 345 -3.29 17.31 -18.85
N ALA A 346 -3.52 17.24 -17.55
CA ALA A 346 -3.56 18.41 -16.68
C ALA A 346 -2.67 18.18 -15.46
N VAL A 347 -2.03 19.25 -14.99
CA VAL A 347 -1.39 19.30 -13.68
C VAL A 347 -2.34 20.01 -12.74
N ILE A 348 -2.74 19.32 -11.68
CA ILE A 348 -3.58 19.85 -10.62
C ILE A 348 -2.66 20.32 -9.50
N THR A 349 -2.89 21.52 -9.00
CA THR A 349 -2.13 22.15 -7.92
C THR A 349 -3.06 22.42 -6.74
N ALA A 350 -2.64 22.02 -5.55
CA ALA A 350 -3.24 22.44 -4.29
C ALA A 350 -2.27 23.35 -3.54
N LEU A 351 -2.76 24.48 -3.04
CA LEU A 351 -1.98 25.48 -2.31
C LEU A 351 -2.63 25.74 -0.95
N ALA A 352 -1.84 25.59 0.12
CA ALA A 352 -2.24 25.91 1.49
C ALA A 352 -1.07 26.53 2.24
N GLY A 353 -1.31 27.64 2.97
CA GLY A 353 -0.28 28.27 3.80
C GLY A 353 1.03 28.65 3.08
N GLY A 354 0.97 28.92 1.76
CA GLY A 354 2.14 29.21 0.93
C GLY A 354 2.88 27.99 0.37
N VAL A 355 2.44 26.77 0.70
CA VAL A 355 2.98 25.51 0.18
C VAL A 355 2.14 24.98 -0.96
N SER A 356 2.76 24.72 -2.10
CA SER A 356 2.13 24.12 -3.28
C SER A 356 2.55 22.65 -3.47
N ILE A 357 1.56 21.78 -3.68
CA ILE A 357 1.74 20.38 -4.07
C ILE A 357 0.99 20.12 -5.38
N THR A 358 1.50 19.19 -6.20
CA THR A 358 0.97 18.94 -7.54
C THR A 358 0.79 17.46 -7.83
N THR A 359 -0.20 17.14 -8.65
CA THR A 359 -0.41 15.80 -9.21
C THR A 359 -0.79 15.92 -10.69
N ALA A 360 -0.41 14.93 -11.49
CA ALA A 360 -0.71 14.92 -12.92
C ALA A 360 -1.84 13.92 -13.20
N VAL A 361 -2.75 14.32 -14.07
CA VAL A 361 -3.82 13.46 -14.58
C VAL A 361 -3.78 13.42 -16.10
N SER A 362 -4.13 12.28 -16.69
CA SER A 362 -4.30 12.13 -18.13
C SER A 362 -5.75 11.85 -18.47
N TYR A 363 -6.19 12.34 -19.63
CA TYR A 363 -7.51 12.09 -20.15
C TYR A 363 -7.46 11.71 -21.63
N GLY A 364 -7.80 10.46 -21.91
CA GLY A 364 -7.60 9.82 -23.21
C GLY A 364 -7.53 8.29 -23.09
N PRO A 365 -7.24 7.59 -24.19
CA PRO A 365 -7.12 6.14 -24.17
C PRO A 365 -5.99 5.64 -23.29
N ALA A 366 -6.33 4.71 -22.39
CA ALA A 366 -5.35 3.90 -21.68
C ALA A 366 -4.79 2.80 -22.59
N GLN A 367 -5.60 2.32 -23.54
CA GLN A 367 -5.21 1.30 -24.51
C GLN A 367 -5.66 1.67 -25.92
N VAL A 368 -4.79 1.41 -26.89
CA VAL A 368 -5.08 1.46 -28.32
C VAL A 368 -4.87 0.06 -28.89
N LEU A 369 -5.92 -0.51 -29.47
CA LEU A 369 -5.89 -1.80 -30.15
C LEU A 369 -5.95 -1.54 -31.65
N LEU A 370 -4.97 -2.01 -32.41
CA LEU A 370 -4.92 -1.82 -33.86
C LEU A 370 -4.87 -3.18 -34.55
N SER A 371 -5.83 -3.43 -35.44
CA SER A 371 -5.85 -4.62 -36.28
C SER A 371 -5.85 -4.24 -37.76
N ALA A 372 -5.28 -5.12 -38.59
CA ALA A 372 -5.23 -4.97 -40.04
C ALA A 372 -5.76 -6.24 -40.69
N PHE A 373 -6.62 -6.10 -41.70
CA PHE A 373 -7.13 -7.22 -42.46
C PHE A 373 -7.42 -6.85 -43.92
N PRO A 374 -6.87 -7.58 -44.91
CA PRO A 374 -5.88 -8.67 -44.78
C PRO A 374 -4.47 -8.19 -44.38
N ILE A 375 -3.70 -9.03 -43.66
CA ILE A 375 -2.31 -8.73 -43.24
C ILE A 375 -1.28 -8.93 -44.36
N THR A 376 -1.69 -9.42 -45.52
CA THR A 376 -0.85 -9.55 -46.71
C THR A 376 -1.62 -9.08 -47.93
N ILE A 377 -1.03 -8.17 -48.69
CA ILE A 377 -1.64 -7.56 -49.88
C ILE A 377 -0.64 -7.54 -51.04
N PRO A 378 -1.10 -7.63 -52.30
CA PRO A 378 -0.23 -7.45 -53.46
C PRO A 378 0.20 -5.99 -53.63
N VAL A 379 1.29 -5.74 -54.36
CA VAL A 379 1.66 -4.41 -54.88
C VAL A 379 0.60 -3.87 -55.87
N ASN A 380 0.63 -2.55 -56.12
CA ASN A 380 -0.17 -1.82 -57.12
C ASN A 380 -1.66 -1.59 -56.78
N GLY A 381 -2.05 -1.57 -55.50
CA GLY A 381 -3.36 -1.03 -55.07
C GLY A 381 -4.60 -1.60 -55.78
N ARG A 382 -5.61 -0.75 -56.05
CA ARG A 382 -6.83 -1.10 -56.81
C ARG A 382 -6.58 -1.08 -58.33
N PRO A 383 -7.26 -1.92 -59.14
CA PRO A 383 -8.24 -2.95 -58.76
C PRO A 383 -7.60 -4.28 -58.31
N TYR A 384 -6.28 -4.33 -58.18
CA TYR A 384 -5.50 -5.56 -57.97
C TYR A 384 -5.54 -6.08 -56.51
N GLY A 385 -6.50 -5.67 -55.68
CA GLY A 385 -6.66 -6.16 -54.31
C GLY A 385 -5.55 -5.74 -53.34
N GLY A 386 -4.75 -4.73 -53.69
CA GLY A 386 -3.68 -4.18 -52.85
C GLY A 386 -4.20 -3.28 -51.71
N VAL A 387 -5.20 -3.76 -50.95
CA VAL A 387 -5.92 -2.97 -49.94
C VAL A 387 -6.02 -3.75 -48.63
N SER A 388 -5.72 -3.09 -47.51
CA SER A 388 -5.89 -3.62 -46.15
C SER A 388 -6.72 -2.67 -45.31
N GLY A 389 -7.81 -3.16 -44.75
CA GLY A 389 -8.64 -2.41 -43.81
C GLY A 389 -7.99 -2.39 -42.43
N LEU A 390 -7.97 -1.22 -41.80
CA LEU A 390 -7.42 -1.00 -40.47
C LEU A 390 -8.57 -0.65 -39.53
N ALA A 391 -8.62 -1.32 -38.38
CA ALA A 391 -9.59 -1.05 -37.34
C ALA A 391 -8.87 -0.77 -36.02
N VAL A 392 -9.25 0.34 -35.38
CA VAL A 392 -8.74 0.81 -34.10
C VAL A 392 -9.83 0.68 -33.05
N GLY A 393 -9.49 0.12 -31.89
CA GLY A 393 -10.30 0.13 -30.68
C GLY A 393 -9.60 0.91 -29.57
N LEU A 394 -10.27 1.91 -29.00
CA LEU A 394 -9.78 2.75 -27.90
C LEU A 394 -10.48 2.35 -26.61
N ARG A 395 -9.71 1.95 -25.60
CA ARG A 395 -10.25 1.53 -24.29
C ARG A 395 -9.64 2.34 -23.14
N ASP A 396 -10.44 2.52 -22.09
CA ASP A 396 -10.00 3.08 -20.82
C ASP A 396 -9.28 2.02 -19.96
N ALA A 397 -8.88 2.40 -18.74
CA ALA A 397 -8.19 1.50 -17.81
C ALA A 397 -9.07 0.34 -17.32
N ALA A 398 -10.40 0.48 -17.37
CA ALA A 398 -11.36 -0.56 -17.05
C ALA A 398 -11.67 -1.49 -18.25
N GLY A 399 -11.06 -1.23 -19.42
CA GLY A 399 -11.29 -1.98 -20.65
C GLY A 399 -12.57 -1.58 -21.38
N VAL A 400 -13.24 -0.50 -20.97
CA VAL A 400 -14.46 0.01 -21.63
C VAL A 400 -14.08 0.91 -22.80
N ASN A 401 -14.86 0.87 -23.88
CA ASN A 401 -14.62 1.74 -25.04
C ASN A 401 -14.80 3.21 -24.64
N ILE A 402 -13.86 4.04 -25.08
CA ILE A 402 -13.90 5.48 -24.80
C ILE A 402 -14.93 6.18 -25.69
N GLY A 403 -15.43 7.34 -25.25
CA GLY A 403 -16.52 8.09 -25.87
C GLY A 403 -16.31 8.56 -27.31
N TYR A 404 -17.08 9.58 -27.69
CA TYR A 404 -17.15 10.07 -29.06
C TYR A 404 -16.03 11.07 -29.39
N ASP A 405 -15.68 11.16 -30.67
CA ASP A 405 -14.78 12.16 -31.26
C ASP A 405 -13.35 12.22 -30.71
N VAL A 406 -12.75 11.06 -30.40
CA VAL A 406 -11.35 11.00 -29.97
C VAL A 406 -10.40 11.18 -31.17
N PRO A 407 -9.53 12.20 -31.22
CA PRO A 407 -8.60 12.37 -32.32
C PRO A 407 -7.59 11.22 -32.39
N ILE A 408 -7.45 10.63 -33.58
CA ILE A 408 -6.46 9.59 -33.88
C ILE A 408 -5.68 9.93 -35.15
N THR A 409 -4.42 9.54 -35.20
CA THR A 409 -3.57 9.74 -36.37
C THR A 409 -2.91 8.43 -36.77
N PHE A 410 -3.19 7.96 -37.98
CA PHE A 410 -2.52 6.84 -38.61
C PHE A 410 -1.28 7.33 -39.37
N THR A 411 -0.18 6.59 -39.30
CA THR A 411 1.00 6.75 -40.15
C THR A 411 1.43 5.40 -40.71
N THR A 412 2.01 5.39 -41.91
CA THR A 412 2.56 4.16 -42.52
C THR A 412 3.94 4.39 -43.11
N THR A 413 4.81 3.37 -43.03
CA THR A 413 6.14 3.41 -43.67
C THR A 413 6.07 3.19 -45.19
N LEU A 414 5.15 2.33 -45.64
CA LEU A 414 4.92 1.96 -47.05
C LEU A 414 3.44 2.07 -47.42
N GLY A 415 3.14 2.38 -48.67
CA GLY A 415 1.78 2.62 -49.13
C GLY A 415 1.25 4.00 -48.71
N LYS A 416 -0.06 4.20 -48.88
CA LYS A 416 -0.79 5.42 -48.52
C LYS A 416 -2.20 5.08 -48.03
N PHE A 417 -2.82 5.98 -47.27
CA PHE A 417 -4.21 5.83 -46.84
C PHE A 417 -5.15 6.23 -47.98
N GLU A 418 -6.17 5.40 -48.26
CA GLU A 418 -7.17 5.65 -49.31
C GLU A 418 -7.92 6.95 -49.05
N GLU A 419 -8.16 7.27 -47.78
CA GLU A 419 -9.00 8.38 -47.33
C GLU A 419 -8.46 9.75 -47.73
N ASN A 420 -7.13 9.92 -47.82
CA ASN A 420 -6.51 11.19 -48.16
C ASN A 420 -5.32 11.10 -49.12
N GLY A 421 -4.98 9.89 -49.58
CA GLY A 421 -3.86 9.66 -50.49
C GLY A 421 -2.46 9.90 -49.90
N SER A 422 -2.33 10.03 -48.58
CA SER A 422 -1.08 10.37 -47.88
C SER A 422 -0.57 9.23 -47.00
N LYS A 423 0.70 9.30 -46.57
CA LYS A 423 1.29 8.39 -45.57
C LYS A 423 0.84 8.70 -44.14
N THR A 424 0.12 9.80 -43.94
CA THR A 424 -0.44 10.22 -42.65
C THR A 424 -1.91 10.55 -42.83
N TYR A 425 -2.77 10.00 -41.98
CA TYR A 425 -4.20 10.24 -41.99
C TYR A 425 -4.70 10.51 -40.58
N ALA A 426 -5.20 11.73 -40.34
CA ALA A 426 -5.80 12.14 -39.09
C ALA A 426 -7.33 12.06 -39.20
N THR A 427 -7.97 11.46 -38.21
CA THR A 427 -9.43 11.29 -38.14
C THR A 427 -9.88 11.23 -36.67
N THR A 428 -11.18 11.05 -36.42
CA THR A 428 -11.72 10.85 -35.08
C THR A 428 -12.27 9.43 -34.93
N ALA A 429 -12.05 8.83 -33.77
CA ALA A 429 -12.70 7.59 -33.38
C ALA A 429 -14.08 7.90 -32.78
N PHE A 430 -15.09 7.16 -33.22
CA PHE A 430 -16.46 7.29 -32.75
C PHE A 430 -16.82 6.08 -31.89
N ALA A 431 -17.32 6.31 -30.67
CA ALA A 431 -17.59 5.27 -29.68
C ALA A 431 -16.39 4.31 -29.48
N GLY A 432 -15.18 4.88 -29.46
CA GLY A 432 -13.94 4.14 -29.30
C GLY A 432 -13.49 3.37 -30.54
N ASN A 433 -14.13 3.51 -31.70
CA ASN A 433 -13.75 2.82 -32.93
C ASN A 433 -13.27 3.79 -34.01
N GLY A 434 -12.12 3.50 -34.61
CA GLY A 434 -11.56 4.28 -35.72
C GLY A 434 -11.19 3.38 -36.89
N TYR A 435 -11.24 3.92 -38.12
CA TYR A 435 -11.01 3.15 -39.33
C TYR A 435 -10.11 3.90 -40.31
N ALA A 436 -9.29 3.13 -41.05
CA ALA A 436 -8.49 3.62 -42.16
C ALA A 436 -8.26 2.48 -43.17
N THR A 437 -7.85 2.82 -44.39
CA THR A 437 -7.67 1.85 -45.45
C THR A 437 -6.30 2.04 -46.07
N LEU A 438 -5.39 1.08 -45.86
CA LEU A 438 -4.07 1.11 -46.46
C LEU A 438 -4.13 0.61 -47.91
N ILE A 439 -3.63 1.40 -48.84
CA ILE A 439 -3.41 1.02 -50.24
C ILE A 439 -1.91 0.84 -50.49
N SER A 440 -1.54 -0.31 -51.03
CA SER A 440 -0.18 -0.57 -51.49
C SER A 440 0.17 0.24 -52.75
N GLU A 441 1.42 0.66 -52.84
CA GLU A 441 1.98 1.28 -54.04
C GLU A 441 2.83 0.26 -54.83
N ASN A 442 3.78 0.74 -55.62
CA ASN A 442 4.59 -0.10 -56.52
C ASN A 442 5.81 -0.74 -55.81
N GLN A 443 5.86 -0.72 -54.48
CA GLN A 443 6.98 -1.24 -53.69
C GLN A 443 6.53 -2.40 -52.79
N ALA A 444 7.20 -3.54 -52.92
CA ALA A 444 7.05 -4.66 -51.99
C ALA A 444 7.88 -4.43 -50.71
N GLY A 445 7.42 -4.97 -49.58
CA GLY A 445 8.06 -4.78 -48.28
C GLY A 445 7.07 -4.96 -47.13
N VAL A 446 7.50 -4.66 -45.91
CA VAL A 446 6.63 -4.64 -44.73
C VAL A 446 6.24 -3.19 -44.42
N ALA A 447 4.95 -2.88 -44.56
CA ALA A 447 4.39 -1.62 -44.10
C ALA A 447 4.20 -1.72 -42.59
N THR A 448 4.82 -0.80 -41.83
CA THR A 448 4.54 -0.62 -40.40
C THR A 448 3.55 0.52 -40.29
N ILE A 449 2.39 0.23 -39.70
CA ILE A 449 1.33 1.18 -39.45
C ILE A 449 1.36 1.53 -37.98
N THR A 450 1.40 2.81 -37.66
CA THR A 450 1.31 3.33 -36.30
C THR A 450 0.03 4.15 -36.14
N VAL A 451 -0.66 3.98 -35.02
CA VAL A 451 -1.80 4.82 -34.62
C VAL A 451 -1.46 5.51 -33.32
N ASN A 452 -1.60 6.83 -33.29
CA ASN A 452 -1.50 7.65 -32.10
C ASN A 452 -2.87 8.19 -31.71
N ALA A 453 -3.23 8.08 -30.43
CA ALA A 453 -4.44 8.61 -29.82
C ALA A 453 -4.07 9.31 -28.50
N GLY A 454 -3.83 10.62 -28.53
CA GLY A 454 -3.24 11.33 -27.40
C GLY A 454 -1.84 10.79 -27.07
N THR A 455 -1.63 10.33 -25.83
CA THR A 455 -0.37 9.72 -25.38
C THR A 455 -0.26 8.22 -25.65
N ALA A 456 -1.33 7.57 -26.11
CA ALA A 456 -1.33 6.13 -26.36
C ALA A 456 -1.06 5.82 -27.83
N THR A 457 -0.27 4.78 -28.07
CA THR A 457 0.18 4.38 -29.40
C THR A 457 0.03 2.89 -29.60
N ALA A 458 -0.36 2.47 -30.81
CA ALA A 458 -0.33 1.08 -31.24
C ALA A 458 0.34 0.94 -32.61
N THR A 459 0.92 -0.23 -32.87
CA THR A 459 1.53 -0.55 -34.15
C THR A 459 1.04 -1.89 -34.67
N THR A 460 0.88 -1.99 -35.99
CA THR A 460 0.65 -3.26 -36.68
C THR A 460 1.46 -3.30 -37.98
N THR A 461 1.54 -4.46 -38.62
CA THR A 461 2.28 -4.62 -39.87
C THR A 461 1.42 -5.26 -40.96
N VAL A 462 1.62 -4.82 -42.20
CA VAL A 462 1.00 -5.40 -43.40
C VAL A 462 2.11 -5.75 -44.38
N THR A 463 2.15 -7.01 -44.83
CA THR A 463 3.16 -7.47 -45.78
C THR A 463 2.70 -7.21 -47.22
N ILE A 464 3.47 -6.43 -47.98
CA ILE A 464 3.21 -6.13 -49.39
C ILE A 464 4.11 -7.02 -50.26
N ARG A 465 3.51 -7.85 -51.14
CA ARG A 465 4.26 -8.79 -52.00
C ARG A 465 3.96 -8.60 -53.48
N TYR A 466 4.91 -8.96 -54.32
CA TYR A 466 4.63 -9.15 -55.75
C TYR A 466 3.65 -10.31 -55.94
N ARG A 467 2.75 -10.17 -56.92
CA ARG A 467 1.94 -11.30 -57.36
C ARG A 467 2.85 -12.34 -58.03
N VAL A 468 2.78 -13.58 -57.57
CA VAL A 468 3.40 -14.71 -58.26
C VAL A 468 2.39 -15.24 -59.26
N TYR A 469 2.61 -14.96 -60.55
CA TYR A 469 1.89 -15.63 -61.62
C TYR A 469 2.64 -16.93 -61.93
N LEU A 470 2.07 -18.08 -61.55
CA LEU A 470 2.50 -19.36 -62.09
C LEU A 470 2.10 -19.41 -63.58
N PRO A 471 3.04 -19.52 -64.52
CA PRO A 471 2.67 -19.69 -65.92
C PRO A 471 1.96 -21.05 -66.08
N VAL A 472 0.72 -21.03 -66.59
CA VAL A 472 0.04 -22.25 -67.03
C VAL A 472 0.66 -22.66 -68.36
N VAL A 473 1.51 -23.69 -68.35
CA VAL A 473 2.02 -24.29 -69.58
C VAL A 473 1.00 -25.32 -70.06
N LEU A 474 0.12 -24.94 -70.99
CA LEU A 474 -0.73 -25.90 -71.70
C LEU A 474 0.06 -26.52 -72.85
N LYS A 475 0.47 -27.79 -72.69
CA LYS A 475 1.11 -28.55 -73.77
C LYS A 475 0.03 -29.02 -74.75
N ARG A 476 0.02 -28.46 -75.96
CA ARG A 476 -0.88 -28.84 -77.05
C ARG A 476 -0.40 -30.19 -77.60
N PHE A 477 -1.16 -31.28 -77.40
CA PHE A 477 -0.91 -32.54 -78.09
C PHE A 477 -1.47 -32.43 -79.52
N SER A 478 -0.59 -32.39 -80.53
CA SER A 478 -0.97 -32.59 -81.93
C SER A 478 -0.92 -34.08 -82.25
N GLY A 479 -2.07 -34.75 -82.21
CA GLY A 479 -2.21 -36.10 -82.78
C GLY A 479 -2.41 -36.01 -84.28
N GLY A 480 -1.48 -36.56 -85.06
CA GLY A 480 -1.70 -36.91 -86.47
C GLY A 480 -2.53 -38.19 -86.55
N TRP A 481 -3.47 -38.21 -87.49
CA TRP A 481 -4.41 -39.30 -87.77
C TRP A 481 -3.74 -40.59 -88.23
#